data_AF-A0A2E8K6D4-F1
#
_entry.id   AF-A0A2E8K6D4-F1
#
_cell.length_a   1.000
_cell.length_b   1.000
_cell.length_c   1.000
_cell.angle_alpha   90.00
_cell.angle_beta   90.00
_cell.angle_gamma   90.00
#
_symmetry.space_group_name_H-M   'P 1'
#
loop_
_entity.id
_entity.type
_entity.pdbx_description
1 polymer ?
#
loop_
_entity_poly.entity_id
_entity_poly.type
_entity_poly.pdbx_seq_one_letter_code
_entity_poly.pdbx_strand_id
1 'polypeptide(L)'
;MTLLKKWLFRLVLLGIFIVTLLLASDNSTEVPLTFLEYQTPVWPISWWMLSAFVTGVLFGTLLNTWSNTKLRIRARNAKRQAKKSAHELNNSGDSLPISDSN
;
A
#
# COMPACT_ATOMS: atom_id res chain seq x y z
N MET A 1 11.39 -3.10 -14.07
CA MET A 1 11.68 -4.28 -13.20
C MET A 1 10.81 -4.38 -11.94
N THR A 2 9.90 -3.44 -11.65
CA THR A 2 9.08 -3.46 -10.41
C THR A 2 7.84 -4.35 -10.50
N LEU A 3 7.28 -4.54 -11.70
CA LEU A 3 6.11 -5.39 -11.92
C LEU A 3 6.43 -6.88 -11.67
N LEU A 4 7.55 -7.39 -12.20
CA LEU A 4 7.96 -8.77 -12.01
C LEU A 4 8.18 -9.12 -10.52
N LYS A 5 8.89 -8.28 -9.77
CA LYS A 5 9.06 -8.45 -8.31
C LYS A 5 7.72 -8.42 -7.56
N LYS A 6 6.79 -7.57 -7.98
CA LYS A 6 5.45 -7.46 -7.37
C LYS A 6 4.60 -8.70 -7.62
N TRP A 7 4.63 -9.24 -8.84
CA TRP A 7 3.93 -10.47 -9.19
C TRP A 7 4.57 -11.70 -8.53
N LEU A 8 5.90 -11.76 -8.49
CA LEU A 8 6.62 -12.81 -7.78
C LEU A 8 6.30 -12.83 -6.29
N PHE A 9 6.28 -11.66 -5.63
CA PHE A 9 5.89 -11.56 -4.22
C PHE A 9 4.46 -12.08 -3.99
N ARG A 10 3.51 -11.68 -4.84
CA ARG A 10 2.13 -12.17 -4.76
C ARG A 10 2.03 -13.68 -4.98
N LEU A 11 2.81 -14.21 -5.93
CA LEU A 11 2.85 -15.65 -6.22
C LEU A 11 3.39 -16.44 -5.03
N VAL A 12 4.47 -15.98 -4.40
CA VAL A 12 5.03 -16.59 -3.19
C VAL A 12 4.01 -16.54 -2.05
N LEU A 13 3.35 -15.39 -1.86
CA LEU A 13 2.34 -15.22 -0.83
C LEU A 13 1.13 -16.16 -1.04
N LEU A 14 0.72 -16.33 -2.30
CA LEU A 14 -0.32 -17.27 -2.68
C LEU A 14 0.11 -18.72 -2.44
N GLY A 15 1.37 -19.06 -2.76
CA GLY A 15 1.92 -20.38 -2.49
C GLY A 15 1.91 -20.73 -1.00
N ILE A 16 2.39 -19.81 -0.15
CA ILE A 16 2.35 -19.97 1.31
C ILE A 16 0.91 -20.18 1.77
N PHE A 17 -0.02 -19.34 1.31
CA PHE A 17 -1.43 -19.45 1.65
C PHE A 17 -2.04 -20.81 1.29
N ILE A 18 -1.77 -21.32 0.07
CA ILE A 18 -2.28 -22.62 -0.37
C ILE A 18 -1.70 -23.76 0.48
N VAL A 19 -0.39 -23.75 0.76
CA VAL A 19 0.25 -24.76 1.62
C VAL A 19 -0.39 -24.75 3.01
N THR A 20 -0.53 -23.57 3.60
CA THR A 20 -1.18 -23.38 4.90
C THR A 20 -2.61 -23.89 4.90
N LEU A 21 -3.38 -23.58 3.85
CA LEU A 21 -4.77 -24.00 3.72
C LEU A 21 -4.90 -25.52 3.55
N LEU A 22 -4.02 -26.15 2.78
CA LEU A 22 -3.99 -27.61 2.61
C LEU A 22 -3.64 -28.33 3.90
N LEU A 23 -2.60 -27.86 4.61
CA LEU A 23 -2.23 -28.41 5.93
C LEU A 23 -3.37 -28.29 6.94
N ALA A 24 -4.07 -27.15 6.92
CA ALA A 24 -5.21 -26.93 7.79
C ALA A 24 -6.45 -27.74 7.37
N SER A 25 -6.61 -28.06 6.07
CA SER A 25 -7.74 -28.82 5.55
C SER A 25 -7.66 -30.30 5.95
N ASP A 26 -6.50 -30.95 5.75
CA ASP A 26 -6.32 -32.36 6.11
C ASP A 26 -6.25 -32.59 7.63
N ASN A 27 -5.89 -31.55 8.39
CA ASN A 27 -5.88 -31.55 9.87
C ASN A 27 -6.85 -30.49 10.42
N SER A 28 -8.12 -30.55 9.98
CA SER A 28 -9.18 -29.63 10.42
C SER A 28 -9.64 -29.92 11.85
N THR A 29 -8.74 -29.75 12.82
CA THR A 29 -9.10 -29.79 14.23
C THR A 29 -9.87 -28.51 14.58
N GLU A 30 -11.05 -28.70 15.16
CA GLU A 30 -11.82 -27.60 15.74
C GLU A 30 -11.14 -27.14 17.02
N VAL A 31 -10.74 -25.86 17.07
CA VAL A 31 -10.02 -25.31 18.22
C VAL A 31 -10.57 -23.92 18.59
N PRO A 32 -10.81 -23.67 19.88
CA PRO A 32 -10.98 -22.31 20.36
C PRO A 32 -9.61 -21.61 20.35
N LEU A 33 -9.58 -20.33 19.99
CA LEU A 33 -8.41 -19.49 20.18
C LEU A 33 -8.54 -18.77 21.52
N THR A 34 -7.49 -18.85 22.33
CA THR A 34 -7.41 -18.12 23.59
C THR A 34 -6.63 -16.83 23.39
N PHE A 35 -7.28 -15.71 23.66
CA PHE A 35 -6.71 -14.37 23.65
C PHE A 35 -6.71 -13.80 25.06
N LEU A 36 -5.58 -13.96 25.76
CA LEU A 36 -5.37 -13.49 27.13
C LEU A 36 -6.37 -14.12 28.13
N GLU A 37 -7.57 -13.57 28.28
CA GLU A 37 -8.67 -14.10 29.11
C GLU A 37 -9.95 -14.43 28.30
N TYR A 38 -9.98 -14.06 27.02
CA TYR A 38 -11.11 -14.29 26.14
C TYR A 38 -10.89 -15.54 25.29
N GLN A 39 -11.89 -16.42 25.21
CA GLN A 39 -11.89 -17.56 24.30
C GLN A 39 -12.87 -17.33 23.17
N THR A 40 -12.45 -17.62 21.94
CA THR A 40 -13.33 -17.55 20.79
C THR A 40 -14.25 -18.76 20.69
N PRO A 41 -15.35 -18.64 19.93
CA PRO A 41 -16.12 -19.80 19.51
C PRO A 41 -15.25 -20.83 18.79
N VAL A 42 -15.54 -22.11 19.04
CA VAL A 42 -14.81 -23.25 18.47
C VAL A 42 -15.06 -23.35 16.99
N TRP A 43 -14.06 -23.01 16.17
CA TRP A 43 -14.11 -23.07 14.71
C TRP A 43 -12.90 -23.86 14.18
N PRO A 44 -12.98 -24.39 12.94
CA PRO A 44 -11.84 -25.04 12.31
C PRO A 44 -10.63 -24.10 12.22
N ILE A 45 -9.44 -24.60 12.53
CA ILE A 45 -8.20 -23.80 12.49
C ILE A 45 -7.97 -23.13 11.13
N SER A 46 -8.42 -23.77 10.05
CA SER A 46 -8.37 -23.24 8.68
C SER A 46 -9.08 -21.89 8.54
N TRP A 47 -10.24 -21.69 9.18
CA TRP A 47 -10.98 -20.43 9.14
C TRP A 47 -10.28 -19.30 9.88
N TRP A 48 -9.66 -19.62 11.01
CA TRP A 48 -8.83 -18.66 11.75
C TRP A 48 -7.63 -18.23 10.93
N MET A 49 -6.94 -19.18 10.32
CA MET A 49 -5.75 -18.93 9.50
C MET A 49 -6.09 -18.13 8.23
N LEU A 50 -7.20 -18.48 7.57
CA LEU A 50 -7.74 -17.74 6.43
C LEU A 50 -8.07 -16.29 6.80
N SER A 51 -8.79 -16.10 7.91
CA SER A 51 -9.21 -14.76 8.36
C SER A 51 -8.01 -13.90 8.73
N ALA A 52 -7.03 -14.45 9.45
CA ALA A 52 -5.79 -13.77 9.79
C ALA A 52 -5.00 -13.38 8.53
N PHE A 53 -4.90 -14.29 7.56
CA PHE A 53 -4.21 -14.03 6.30
C PHE A 53 -4.89 -12.90 5.51
N VAL A 54 -6.20 -13.00 5.28
CA VAL A 54 -6.98 -11.98 4.55
C VAL A 54 -6.85 -10.64 5.25
N THR A 55 -7.02 -10.60 6.56
CA THR A 55 -6.92 -9.37 7.35
C THR A 55 -5.51 -8.76 7.25
N GLY A 56 -4.46 -9.57 7.37
CA GLY A 56 -3.08 -9.12 7.22
C GLY A 56 -2.77 -8.55 5.84
N VAL A 57 -3.25 -9.20 4.76
CA VAL A 57 -3.08 -8.72 3.38
C VAL A 57 -3.82 -7.41 3.15
N LEU A 58 -5.08 -7.31 3.59
CA LEU A 58 -5.87 -6.09 3.48
C LEU A 58 -5.22 -4.95 4.27
N PHE A 59 -4.80 -5.21 5.50
CA PHE A 59 -4.15 -4.21 6.34
C PHE A 59 -2.81 -3.73 5.73
N GLY A 60 -1.97 -4.66 5.29
CA GLY A 60 -0.69 -4.32 4.64
C GLY A 60 -0.87 -3.53 3.34
N THR A 61 -1.86 -3.90 2.51
CA THR A 61 -2.16 -3.16 1.28
C THR A 61 -2.74 -1.78 1.55
N LEU A 62 -3.58 -1.64 2.58
CA LEU A 62 -4.13 -0.36 3.01
C LEU A 62 -3.01 0.59 3.48
N LEU A 63 -2.12 0.14 4.36
CA LEU A 63 -0.99 0.93 4.86
C LEU A 63 -0.05 1.35 3.72
N ASN A 64 0.28 0.43 2.81
CA ASN A 64 1.12 0.72 1.66
C ASN A 64 0.48 1.77 0.73
N THR A 65 -0.84 1.67 0.50
CA THR A 65 -1.58 2.60 -0.35
C THR A 65 -1.65 3.99 0.27
N TRP A 66 -1.92 4.06 1.58
CA TRP A 66 -1.92 5.33 2.31
C TRP A 66 -0.54 6.01 2.23
N SER A 67 0.54 5.29 2.55
CA SER A 67 1.90 5.84 2.55
C SER A 67 2.31 6.40 1.18
N ASN A 68 2.07 5.64 0.11
CA ASN A 68 2.39 6.09 -1.25
C ASN A 68 1.49 7.23 -1.74
N THR A 69 0.23 7.28 -1.30
CA THR A 69 -0.70 8.35 -1.71
C THR A 69 -0.27 9.69 -1.14
N LYS A 70 0.15 9.73 0.13
CA LYS A 70 0.72 10.94 0.75
C LYS A 70 1.94 11.45 -0.01
N LEU A 71 2.81 10.54 -0.44
CA LEU A 71 4.02 10.88 -1.20
C LEU A 71 3.67 11.42 -2.60
N ARG A 72 2.71 10.80 -3.29
CA ARG A 72 2.20 11.27 -4.59
C ARG A 72 1.54 12.64 -4.50
N ILE A 73 0.79 12.93 -3.43
CA ILE A 73 0.17 14.25 -3.23
C ILE A 73 1.25 15.31 -3.02
N ARG A 74 2.25 15.04 -2.18
CA ARG A 74 3.39 15.96 -1.97
C ARG A 74 4.15 16.24 -3.27
N ALA A 75 4.41 15.20 -4.08
CA ALA A 75 5.06 15.35 -5.38
C ALA A 75 4.22 16.20 -6.35
N ARG A 76 2.89 16.03 -6.39
CA ARG A 76 2.00 16.86 -7.21
C ARG A 76 1.99 18.32 -6.75
N ASN A 77 2.01 18.58 -5.45
CA ASN A 77 2.02 19.93 -4.92
C ASN A 77 3.36 20.65 -5.16
N ALA A 78 4.49 19.96 -5.00
CA ALA A 78 5.81 20.49 -5.34
C ALA A 78 5.92 20.84 -6.84
N LYS A 79 5.41 19.96 -7.72
CA LYS A 79 5.37 20.23 -9.17
C LYS A 79 4.49 21.43 -9.53
N ARG A 80 3.37 21.62 -8.82
CA ARG A 80 2.49 22.79 -8.99
C ARG A 80 3.17 24.09 -8.55
N GLN A 81 3.92 24.07 -7.45
CA GLN A 81 4.67 25.25 -6.97
C GLN A 81 5.78 25.63 -7.94
N ALA A 82 6.59 24.67 -8.39
CA ALA A 82 7.64 24.91 -9.38
C ALA A 82 7.08 25.49 -10.69
N LYS A 83 5.91 25.02 -11.15
CA LYS A 83 5.25 25.54 -12.36
C LYS A 83 4.72 26.97 -12.17
N LYS A 84 4.24 27.33 -10.97
CA LYS A 84 3.82 28.70 -10.65
C LYS A 84 5.01 29.66 -10.64
N SER A 85 6.08 29.31 -9.92
CA SER A 85 7.30 30.14 -9.88
C SER A 85 7.93 30.31 -11.26
N ALA A 86 7.95 29.28 -12.10
CA ALA A 86 8.41 29.41 -13.49
C ALA A 86 7.53 30.36 -14.32
N HIS A 87 6.21 30.35 -14.11
CA HIS A 87 5.29 31.26 -14.79
C HIS A 87 5.43 32.72 -14.32
N GLU A 88 5.70 32.94 -13.03
CA GLU A 88 5.93 34.28 -12.46
C GLU A 88 7.24 34.91 -12.95
N LEU A 89 8.29 34.12 -13.13
CA LEU A 89 9.56 34.56 -13.72
C LEU A 89 9.39 34.94 -15.20
N ASN A 90 8.63 34.16 -15.97
CA ASN A 90 8.36 34.47 -17.37
C ASN A 90 7.53 35.74 -17.53
N ASN A 91 6.47 35.91 -16.72
CA ASN A 91 5.67 37.13 -16.74
C ASN A 91 6.48 38.36 -16.31
N SER A 92 7.31 38.23 -15.28
CA SER A 92 8.15 39.34 -14.81
C SER A 92 9.23 39.72 -15.82
N GLY A 93 9.80 38.74 -16.54
CA GLY A 93 10.76 38.99 -17.62
C GLY A 93 10.15 39.70 -18.82
N ASP A 94 8.90 39.40 -19.15
CA ASP A 94 8.13 40.05 -20.23
C ASP A 94 7.65 41.46 -19.86
N SER A 95 7.61 41.77 -18.55
CA SER A 95 7.17 43.06 -18.00
C SER A 95 8.30 44.07 -17.80
N LEU A 96 9.56 43.68 -18.04
CA LEU A 96 10.67 44.63 -17.94
C LEU A 96 10.63 45.55 -19.18
N PRO A 97 10.41 46.87 -19.02
CA PRO A 97 10.51 47.79 -20.14
C PRO A 97 11.91 47.65 -20.72
N ILE A 98 12.00 47.42 -22.04
CA ILE A 98 13.24 47.58 -22.78
C ILE A 98 13.68 49.01 -22.50
N SER A 99 14.64 49.16 -21.59
CA SER A 99 15.35 50.41 -21.39
C SER A 99 16.21 50.60 -22.62
N ASP A 100 15.62 51.18 -23.68
CA ASP A 100 16.34 51.70 -24.83
C ASP A 100 17.25 52.83 -24.31
N SER A 101 18.45 52.45 -23.92
CA SER A 101 19.55 53.37 -23.63
C SER A 101 20.12 53.85 -24.95
N ASN A 102 19.71 55.07 -25.34
CA ASN A 102 20.46 55.91 -26.28
C ASN A 102 21.79 56.37 -25.68
#